data_AF-A0A968UXJ4-F1
#
_entry.id   AF-A0A968UXJ4-F1
#
_cell.length_a   1.000
_cell.length_b   1.000
_cell.length_c   1.000
_cell.angle_alpha   90.00
_cell.angle_beta   90.00
_cell.angle_gamma   90.00
#
_symmetry.space_group_name_H-M   'P 1'
#
loop_
_entity.id
_entity.type
_entity.pdbx_description
1 polymer ?
#
loop_
_entity_poly.entity_id
_entity_poly.type
_entity_poly.pdbx_seq_one_letter_code
_entity_poly.pdbx_strand_id
1 'polypeptide(L)' 'MWLLIFILVSYLVLSVSLYFLFPKAGEAGWKGLIPFLNFITWCKIVGRPTWHVALLLLPLVNVFYFMQA' A
#
# COMPACT_ATOMS: atom_id res chain seq x y z
N MET A 1 -19.16 -14.79 -1.08
CA MET A 1 -19.50 -13.37 -1.34
C MET A 1 -18.95 -12.41 -0.30
N TRP A 2 -19.21 -12.59 1.00
CA TRP A 2 -18.81 -11.66 2.08
C TRP A 2 -17.32 -11.30 2.12
N LEU A 3 -16.44 -12.28 1.89
CA LEU A 3 -14.98 -12.06 1.86
C LEU A 3 -14.56 -11.04 0.78
N LEU A 4 -15.15 -11.11 -0.41
CA LEU A 4 -14.82 -10.20 -1.51
C LEU A 4 -15.25 -8.76 -1.18
N ILE A 5 -16.42 -8.60 -0.56
CA ILE A 5 -16.93 -7.30 -0.13
C ILE A 5 -16.03 -6.71 0.95
N PHE A 6 -15.59 -7.53 1.91
CA PHE A 6 -14.65 -7.11 2.96
C PHE A 6 -13.30 -6.66 2.39
N ILE A 7 -12.73 -7.40 1.43
CA ILE A 7 -11.47 -7.01 0.76
C ILE A 7 -11.64 -5.71 -0.01
N LEU A 8 -12.77 -5.52 -0.72
CA LEU A 8 -13.04 -4.30 -1.47
C LEU A 8 -13.16 -3.08 -0.54
N VAL A 9 -13.92 -3.21 0.55
CA VAL A 9 -14.11 -2.12 1.52
C VAL A 9 -12.80 -1.79 2.23
N SER A 10 -12.04 -2.79 2.67
CA SER A 10 -10.74 -2.56 3.32
C SER A 10 -9.73 -1.88 2.39
N TYR A 11 -9.70 -2.24 1.10
CA TYR A 11 -8.89 -1.55 0.09
C TYR A 11 -9.29 -0.07 -0.06
N LEU A 12 -10.60 0.23 -0.14
CA LEU A 12 -11.09 1.60 -0.24
C LEU A 12 -10.70 2.45 0.97
N VAL A 13 -10.85 1.91 2.18
CA VAL A 13 -10.45 2.59 3.42
C VAL A 13 -8.94 2.84 3.45
N LEU A 14 -8.14 1.87 3.02
CA LEU A 14 -6.68 2.01 2.94
C LEU A 14 -6.28 3.12 1.94
N SER A 15 -6.84 3.12 0.74
CA SER A 15 -6.56 4.13 -0.28
C SER A 15 -6.92 5.55 0.18
N VAL A 16 -8.07 5.72 0.84
CA VAL A 16 -8.47 7.01 1.42
C VAL A 16 -7.53 7.42 2.54
N SER A 17 -7.13 6.49 3.41
CA SER A 17 -6.20 6.77 4.51
C SER A 17 -4.84 7.24 3.99
N LEU A 18 -4.31 6.57 2.96
CA LEU A 18 -3.05 6.92 2.31
C LEU A 18 -3.11 8.28 1.59
N TYR A 19 -4.27 8.64 1.03
CA TYR A 19 -4.49 9.95 0.42
C TYR A 19 -4.26 11.11 1.42
N PHE A 20 -4.67 10.93 2.69
CA PHE A 20 -4.41 11.90 3.75
C PHE A 20 -3.01 11.78 4.37
N LEU A 21 -2.40 10.60 4.33
CA LEU A 21 -1.10 10.34 4.94
C LEU A 21 0.07 10.81 4.07
N PHE A 22 0.01 10.62 2.76
CA PHE A 22 1.11 10.98 1.84
C PHE A 22 1.48 12.47 1.85
N PRO A 23 0.53 13.42 1.89
CA PRO A 23 0.87 14.84 2.02
C PRO A 23 1.67 15.15 3.29
N LYS A 24 1.43 14.43 4.39
CA LYS A 24 2.19 14.58 5.65
C LYS A 24 3.61 14.03 5.55
N ALA A 25 3.84 13.11 4.62
CA ALA A 25 5.16 12.52 4.32
C ALA A 25 5.89 13.24 3.17
N GLY A 26 5.37 14.37 2.67
CA GLY A 26 5.98 15.14 1.58
C GLY A 26 5.70 14.59 0.17
N GLU A 27 4.74 13.67 0.03
CA GLU A 27 4.37 13.03 -1.23
C GLU A 27 2.94 13.40 -1.66
N ALA A 28 2.65 13.29 -2.95
CA ALA A 28 1.34 13.70 -3.47
C ALA A 28 0.22 12.70 -3.08
N GLY A 29 -0.86 13.20 -2.46
CA GLY A 29 -1.96 12.37 -1.95
C GLY A 29 -2.63 11.46 -2.98
N TRP A 30 -2.76 11.91 -4.23
CA TRP A 30 -3.36 11.11 -5.30
C TRP A 30 -2.62 9.79 -5.58
N LYS A 31 -1.32 9.70 -5.24
CA LYS A 31 -0.55 8.47 -5.37
C LYS A 31 -1.09 7.34 -4.49
N GLY A 32 -1.83 7.65 -3.42
CA GLY A 32 -2.45 6.68 -2.51
C GLY A 32 -3.66 5.94 -3.09
N LEU A 33 -4.27 6.48 -4.14
CA LEU A 33 -5.48 5.91 -4.75
C LEU A 33 -5.16 4.82 -5.79
N ILE A 34 -3.95 4.83 -6.36
CA ILE A 34 -3.56 3.92 -7.44
C ILE A 34 -2.83 2.70 -6.85
N PRO A 35 -3.29 1.46 -7.11
CA PRO A 35 -2.87 0.23 -6.42
C PRO A 35 -1.40 -0.20 -6.58
N PHE A 36 -0.59 0.53 -7.35
CA PHE A 36 0.86 0.31 -7.46
C PHE A 36 1.66 1.52 -6.99
N LEU A 37 1.17 2.73 -7.31
CA LEU A 37 1.82 3.96 -6.87
C LEU A 37 1.73 4.13 -5.36
N ASN A 38 0.67 3.65 -4.73
CA ASN A 38 0.52 3.69 -3.28
C ASN A 38 1.65 2.91 -2.59
N PHE A 39 1.97 1.71 -3.05
CA PHE A 39 3.05 0.89 -2.51
C PHE A 39 4.44 1.43 -2.89
N ILE A 40 4.64 1.95 -4.10
CA ILE A 40 5.91 2.58 -4.50
C ILE A 40 6.20 3.78 -3.60
N THR A 41 5.22 4.68 -3.45
CA THR A 41 5.33 5.87 -2.60
C THR A 41 5.51 5.48 -1.14
N TRP A 42 4.80 4.46 -0.67
CA TRP A 42 4.98 3.96 0.69
C TRP A 42 6.39 3.38 0.92
N CYS A 43 6.93 2.59 -0.01
CA CYS A 43 8.31 2.10 0.05
C CYS A 43 9.32 3.26 0.07
N LYS A 44 9.09 4.31 -0.73
CA LYS A 44 9.93 5.51 -0.73
C LYS A 44 9.91 6.24 0.61
N ILE A 45 8.73 6.39 1.23
CA ILE A 45 8.56 7.03 2.53
C ILE A 45 9.30 6.26 3.64
N VAL A 46 9.26 4.92 3.60
CA VAL A 46 9.93 4.05 4.59
C VAL A 46 11.42 3.85 4.27
N GLY A 47 11.92 4.36 3.13
CA GLY A 47 13.33 4.22 2.72
C GLY A 47 13.70 2.80 2.26
N ARG A 48 12.73 2.02 1.76
CA ARG A 48 12.92 0.63 1.35
C ARG A 48 12.92 0.48 -0.18
N PRO A 49 13.58 -0.55 -0.75
CA PRO A 49 13.73 -0.64 -2.20
C PRO A 49 12.38 -0.85 -2.89
N THR A 50 12.14 -0.14 -3.98
CA THR A 50 10.87 -0.12 -4.73
C THR A 50 10.56 -1.43 -5.45
N TRP A 51 11.52 -2.35 -5.56
CA TRP A 51 11.32 -3.70 -6.12
C TRP A 51 10.30 -4.54 -5.33
N HIS A 52 10.05 -4.20 -4.06
CA HIS A 52 9.01 -4.86 -3.25
C HIS A 52 7.60 -4.73 -3.85
N VAL A 53 7.37 -3.78 -4.76
CA VAL A 53 6.08 -3.65 -5.47
C VAL A 53 5.83 -4.85 -6.40
N ALA A 54 6.87 -5.51 -6.91
CA ALA A 54 6.72 -6.75 -7.66
C ALA A 54 6.22 -7.92 -6.78
N LEU A 55 6.48 -7.87 -5.47
CA LEU A 55 6.02 -8.90 -4.53
C LEU A 55 4.52 -8.83 -4.25
N LEU A 56 3.83 -7.72 -4.59
CA LEU A 56 2.35 -7.66 -4.53
C LEU A 56 1.68 -8.66 -5.47
N LEU A 57 2.38 -9.09 -6.52
CA LEU A 57 1.90 -10.14 -7.42
C LEU A 57 1.93 -11.53 -6.76
N LEU A 58 2.67 -11.69 -5.66
CA LEU A 58 2.83 -12.94 -4.92
C LEU A 58 2.24 -12.80 -3.51
N PRO A 59 0.96 -13.18 -3.30
CA PRO A 59 0.25 -12.95 -2.03
C PRO A 59 0.89 -13.61 -0.80
N LEU A 60 1.72 -14.65 -0.99
CA LEU A 60 2.38 -15.39 0.09
C LEU A 60 3.61 -14.68 0.68
N VAL A 61 4.25 -13.78 -0.05
CA VAL A 61 5.49 -13.12 0.41
C VAL A 61 5.19 -11.87 1.26
N ASN A 62 3.95 -11.38 1.22
CA ASN A 62 3.51 -10.19 1.96
C ASN A 62 3.59 -10.36 3.50
N VAL A 63 3.44 -11.59 4.01
CA VAL A 63 3.41 -11.88 5.46
C VAL A 63 4.80 -11.80 6.11
N PHE A 64 5.87 -12.17 5.39
CA PHE A 64 7.23 -12.15 5.94
C PHE A 64 7.74 -10.72 6.19
N TYR A 65 7.21 -9.73 5.47
CA TYR A 65 7.69 -8.36 5.56
C TYR A 65 7.07 -7.57 6.72
N PHE A 66 5.83 -7.87 7.12
CA PHE A 66 5.23 -7.29 8.34
C PHE A 66 5.91 -7.78 9.63
N MET A 67 6.64 -8.90 9.59
CA MET A 67 7.40 -9.44 10.72
C MET A 67 8.83 -8.89 10.83
N GLN A 68 9.31 -8.13 9.84
CA GLN A 68 10.66 -7.54 9.85
C GLN A 68 10.60 -6.06 10.25
N ALA A 69 10.03 -5.84 11.43
CA ALA A 69 10.17 -4.64 12.25
C ALA A 69 11.27 -4.88 13.30
#